data_AF-A0A8C5KLU7-F1
#
_entry.id   AF-A0A8C5KLU7-F1
#
_cell.length_a   1.000
_cell.length_b   1.000
_cell.length_c   1.000
_cell.angle_alpha   90.00
_cell.angle_beta   90.00
_cell.angle_gamma   90.00
#
_symmetry.space_group_name_H-M   'P 1'
#
loop_
_entity.id
_entity.type
_entity.pdbx_description
1 polymer ?
#
loop_
_entity_poly.entity_id
_entity_poly.type
_entity_poly.pdbx_seq_one_letter_code
_entity_poly.pdbx_strand_id
1 'polypeptide(L)'
;MAPKKASKGGVKEIDVKKKGGKKDTNVVPKPIDSPLTEETREFYHNQIRDLEDRLARYQRKGDELAVQEKLFRQEFEQMANNKKEIVAFLKRTLNQRVDEITDLNEQLQNLQLAKEMEKDAFETQLAQVRHEFQETKDQLTTENIALGAKLAALEEFRLQKEKLTDKYTMLTEQLQKQHSEYKDYVYNLEKKSVLDKDRLRKEIIQRVSVVATEFRKVASNQMWETTRRAILENNNVSQQLTEVSKQGLQLLQENEHLKDIKNKMCKQLEMLEKTQELMARKSRGHQKVILMLTEKCRQQRQGSEEAEKLRLVLCQLEQNLLQLQTDYQELRSQKEQLEQKLEQQQAEAERLKQELTEQQKARANLEMILAQATSFLRDILQEDDGAFDMVFQLHRKELLQQLLVLLSFAVTSKPHLTLCPSQESLPKDSQSNLQPPKVPSPLLQLSAITTYQPGDLGLVPRRTHIPHNPQDLRVLSYVTRMRNFRLQNGPEISLPGSLKRFRKFSLPKTFQHPK
;
A
#
# COMPACT_ATOMS: atom_id res chain seq x y z
N MET A 1 -33.49 -30.82 -17.38
CA MET A 1 -33.88 -32.03 -16.62
C MET A 1 -35.31 -32.40 -16.95
N ALA A 2 -35.56 -33.71 -16.96
CA ALA A 2 -36.77 -34.42 -17.34
C ALA A 2 -38.05 -34.07 -16.53
N PRO A 3 -39.24 -34.52 -17.00
CA PRO A 3 -40.53 -33.81 -16.93
C PRO A 3 -41.64 -34.62 -16.20
N LYS A 4 -42.89 -34.14 -16.25
CA LYS A 4 -44.14 -34.86 -16.67
C LYS A 4 -45.38 -34.15 -16.10
N LYS A 5 -46.28 -33.60 -16.92
CA LYS A 5 -47.40 -34.24 -17.64
C LYS A 5 -48.33 -35.07 -16.73
N ALA A 6 -49.55 -34.58 -16.56
CA ALA A 6 -50.74 -35.44 -16.45
C ALA A 6 -51.78 -34.94 -17.46
N SER A 7 -52.21 -35.84 -18.32
CA SER A 7 -53.17 -35.65 -19.39
C SER A 7 -54.38 -36.54 -19.16
N LYS A 8 -55.55 -36.02 -19.54
CA LYS A 8 -56.69 -36.72 -20.16
C LYS A 8 -57.19 -38.03 -19.52
N GLY A 9 -58.41 -37.95 -18.99
CA GLY A 9 -59.62 -38.39 -19.70
C GLY A 9 -59.83 -39.89 -19.89
N GLY A 10 -61.05 -40.35 -19.60
CA GLY A 10 -61.55 -41.64 -20.09
C GLY A 10 -62.53 -42.31 -19.15
N VAL A 11 -63.81 -41.99 -19.31
CA VAL A 11 -64.92 -42.86 -18.91
C VAL A 11 -65.05 -43.95 -19.97
N LYS A 12 -65.15 -45.22 -19.56
CA LYS A 12 -65.94 -46.25 -20.25
C LYS A 12 -66.23 -47.48 -19.38
N GLU A 13 -67.51 -47.85 -19.47
CA GLU A 13 -68.10 -49.19 -19.43
C GLU A 13 -68.26 -49.96 -18.10
N ILE A 14 -69.55 -49.98 -17.72
CA ILE A 14 -70.38 -51.07 -17.19
C ILE A 14 -69.81 -52.48 -17.46
N ASP A 15 -69.72 -53.31 -16.41
CA ASP A 15 -70.28 -54.68 -16.48
C ASP A 15 -70.56 -55.31 -15.09
N VAL A 16 -71.81 -55.75 -14.96
CA VAL A 16 -72.30 -57.01 -14.38
C VAL A 16 -71.78 -57.49 -13.01
N LYS A 17 -72.70 -57.51 -12.04
CA LYS A 17 -72.80 -58.59 -11.05
C LYS A 17 -74.11 -59.37 -11.25
N LYS A 18 -73.98 -60.58 -11.79
CA LYS A 18 -74.95 -61.69 -11.75
C LYS A 18 -74.78 -62.48 -10.44
N LYS A 19 -75.90 -62.81 -9.80
CA LYS A 19 -76.23 -64.07 -9.07
C LYS A 19 -77.75 -64.01 -8.88
N GLY A 20 -78.61 -64.80 -9.53
CA GLY A 20 -78.55 -66.24 -9.76
C GLY A 20 -79.02 -66.93 -8.46
N GLY A 21 -80.17 -67.59 -8.35
CA GLY A 21 -81.25 -67.91 -9.28
C GLY A 21 -82.13 -69.01 -8.66
N LYS A 22 -83.16 -69.41 -9.42
CA LYS A 22 -83.93 -70.68 -9.36
C LYS A 22 -85.01 -70.76 -8.25
N LYS A 23 -86.21 -71.32 -8.48
CA LYS A 23 -86.64 -72.31 -9.47
C LYS A 23 -88.18 -72.37 -9.58
N ASP A 24 -88.65 -72.67 -10.80
CA ASP A 24 -89.84 -73.43 -11.26
C ASP A 24 -91.25 -73.03 -10.74
N THR A 25 -92.29 -72.84 -11.56
CA THR A 25 -92.84 -73.88 -12.46
C THR A 25 -93.83 -73.27 -13.47
N ASN A 26 -93.44 -73.33 -14.74
CA ASN A 26 -94.20 -73.76 -15.92
C ASN A 26 -95.73 -74.03 -15.77
N VAL A 27 -96.58 -73.16 -16.33
CA VAL A 27 -97.89 -73.57 -16.89
C VAL A 27 -98.16 -72.79 -18.18
N VAL A 28 -98.31 -73.57 -19.24
CA VAL A 28 -98.75 -73.27 -20.60
C VAL A 28 -100.07 -72.48 -20.64
N PRO A 29 -100.26 -71.55 -21.61
CA PRO A 29 -101.56 -71.38 -22.23
C PRO A 29 -101.53 -71.83 -23.69
N LYS A 30 -102.36 -72.83 -23.99
CA LYS A 30 -102.67 -73.27 -25.36
C LYS A 30 -103.38 -72.16 -26.13
N PRO A 31 -103.23 -72.11 -27.46
CA PRO A 31 -103.94 -71.17 -28.31
C PRO A 31 -105.41 -71.57 -28.35
N ILE A 32 -106.29 -70.66 -27.97
CA ILE A 32 -107.71 -70.78 -28.22
C ILE A 32 -108.08 -69.58 -29.09
N ASP A 33 -108.05 -69.84 -30.39
CA ASP A 33 -108.80 -69.09 -31.37
C ASP A 33 -110.28 -69.21 -31.01
N SER A 34 -110.75 -68.28 -30.19
CA SER A 34 -112.16 -67.96 -30.05
C SER A 34 -112.33 -66.53 -30.56
N PRO A 35 -113.36 -66.24 -31.39
CA PRO A 35 -113.55 -64.92 -31.94
C PRO A 35 -113.89 -63.97 -30.80
N LEU A 36 -112.87 -63.30 -30.27
CA LEU A 36 -113.03 -62.00 -29.62
C LEU A 36 -113.93 -61.20 -30.53
N THR A 37 -115.11 -60.81 -30.05
CA THR A 37 -116.00 -59.86 -30.72
C THR A 37 -115.12 -58.75 -31.26
N GLU A 38 -115.19 -58.50 -32.56
CA GLU A 38 -114.26 -57.64 -33.32
C GLU A 38 -113.95 -56.33 -32.57
N GLU A 39 -114.96 -55.77 -31.89
CA GLU A 39 -114.92 -54.61 -31.00
C GLU A 39 -113.84 -54.65 -29.90
N THR A 40 -113.63 -55.77 -29.19
CA THR A 40 -112.61 -55.88 -28.13
C THR A 40 -111.20 -55.98 -28.70
N ARG A 41 -111.05 -56.67 -29.84
CA ARG A 41 -109.79 -56.74 -30.59
C ARG A 41 -109.42 -55.37 -31.14
N GLU A 42 -110.41 -54.63 -31.66
CA GLU A 42 -110.28 -53.26 -32.14
C GLU A 42 -109.93 -52.28 -31.02
N PHE A 43 -110.51 -52.41 -29.83
CA PHE A 43 -110.15 -51.59 -28.65
C PHE A 43 -108.67 -51.72 -28.29
N TYR A 44 -108.15 -52.95 -28.19
CA TYR A 44 -106.73 -53.17 -27.92
C TYR A 44 -105.83 -52.73 -29.08
N HIS A 45 -106.27 -52.89 -30.34
CA HIS A 45 -105.52 -52.37 -31.51
C HIS A 45 -105.45 -50.84 -31.51
N ASN A 46 -106.53 -50.15 -31.14
CA ASN A 46 -106.54 -48.70 -30.99
C ASN A 46 -105.63 -48.26 -29.83
N GLN A 47 -105.65 -48.97 -28.69
CA GLN A 47 -104.74 -48.68 -27.57
C GLN A 47 -103.27 -48.91 -27.93
N ILE A 48 -102.96 -49.99 -28.66
CA ILE A 48 -101.61 -50.25 -29.18
C ILE A 48 -101.19 -49.11 -30.10
N ARG A 49 -102.05 -48.68 -31.03
CA ARG A 49 -101.77 -47.56 -31.94
C ARG A 49 -101.51 -46.25 -31.17
N ASP A 50 -102.31 -45.93 -30.17
CA ASP A 50 -102.12 -44.74 -29.33
C ASP A 50 -100.81 -44.78 -28.54
N LEU A 51 -100.44 -45.96 -28.02
CA LEU A 51 -99.16 -46.18 -27.31
C LEU A 51 -97.97 -46.14 -28.27
N GLU A 52 -98.09 -46.71 -29.46
CA GLU A 52 -97.09 -46.63 -30.53
C GLU A 52 -96.90 -45.19 -30.99
N ASP A 53 -97.97 -44.42 -31.18
CA ASP A 53 -97.91 -43.01 -31.50
C ASP A 53 -97.27 -42.18 -30.39
N ARG A 54 -97.55 -42.51 -29.12
CA ARG A 54 -96.92 -41.88 -27.96
C ARG A 54 -95.43 -42.22 -27.87
N LEU A 55 -95.07 -43.48 -28.15
CA LEU A 55 -93.70 -43.95 -28.18
C LEU A 55 -92.93 -43.29 -29.32
N ALA A 56 -93.52 -43.18 -30.52
CA ALA A 56 -92.95 -42.47 -31.66
C ALA A 56 -92.75 -40.97 -31.37
N ARG A 57 -93.69 -40.31 -30.66
CA ARG A 57 -93.50 -38.92 -30.19
C ARG A 57 -92.33 -38.79 -29.21
N TYR A 58 -92.19 -39.72 -28.27
CA TYR A 58 -91.06 -39.70 -27.34
C TYR A 58 -89.73 -40.04 -28.02
N GLN A 59 -89.71 -40.94 -29.00
CA GLN A 59 -88.53 -41.21 -29.82
C GLN A 59 -88.11 -39.98 -30.61
N ARG A 60 -89.04 -39.33 -31.35
CA ARG A 60 -88.74 -38.08 -32.07
C ARG A 60 -88.23 -36.98 -31.14
N LYS A 61 -88.81 -36.85 -29.94
CA LYS A 61 -88.34 -35.89 -28.94
C LYS A 61 -86.95 -36.26 -28.39
N GLY A 62 -86.67 -37.54 -28.22
CA GLY A 62 -85.35 -38.06 -27.84
C GLY A 62 -84.30 -37.76 -28.93
N ASP A 63 -84.64 -38.01 -30.19
CA ASP A 63 -83.79 -37.71 -31.35
C ASP A 63 -83.54 -36.21 -31.49
N GLU A 64 -84.57 -35.38 -31.31
CA GLU A 64 -84.46 -33.92 -31.32
C GLU A 64 -83.53 -33.41 -30.21
N LEU A 65 -83.71 -33.90 -28.98
CA LEU A 65 -82.82 -33.56 -27.85
C LEU A 65 -81.38 -34.03 -28.10
N ALA A 66 -81.19 -35.21 -28.69
CA ALA A 66 -79.86 -35.73 -29.03
C ALA A 66 -79.17 -34.89 -30.13
N VAL A 67 -79.93 -34.38 -31.10
CA VAL A 67 -79.41 -33.43 -32.10
C VAL A 67 -79.06 -32.10 -31.44
N GLN A 68 -79.91 -31.55 -30.57
CA GLN A 68 -79.64 -30.30 -29.84
C GLN A 68 -78.40 -30.43 -28.93
N GLU A 69 -78.26 -31.53 -28.18
CA GLU A 69 -77.07 -31.79 -27.36
C GLU A 69 -75.80 -31.83 -28.22
N LYS A 70 -75.84 -32.49 -29.38
CA LYS A 70 -74.71 -32.53 -30.32
C LYS A 70 -74.37 -31.14 -30.84
N LEU A 71 -75.36 -30.31 -31.20
CA LEU A 71 -75.14 -28.94 -31.67
C LEU A 71 -74.49 -28.08 -30.57
N PHE A 72 -75.04 -28.08 -29.35
CA PHE A 72 -74.44 -27.35 -28.23
C PHE A 72 -73.02 -27.82 -27.95
N ARG A 73 -72.77 -29.13 -28.00
CA ARG A 73 -71.42 -29.68 -27.80
C ARG A 73 -70.45 -29.19 -28.87
N GLN A 74 -70.87 -29.15 -30.13
CA GLN A 74 -70.06 -28.60 -31.23
C GLN A 74 -69.78 -27.11 -31.03
N GLU A 75 -70.78 -26.31 -30.65
CA GLU A 75 -70.61 -24.88 -30.34
C GLU A 75 -69.64 -24.66 -29.17
N PHE A 76 -69.77 -25.44 -28.09
CA PHE A 76 -68.86 -25.39 -26.95
C PHE A 76 -67.43 -25.77 -27.34
N GLU A 77 -67.25 -26.81 -28.16
CA GLU A 77 -65.95 -27.22 -28.67
C GLU A 77 -65.34 -26.14 -29.57
N GLN A 78 -66.13 -25.53 -30.46
CA GLN A 78 -65.70 -24.41 -31.30
C GLN A 78 -65.30 -23.20 -30.44
N MET A 79 -66.11 -22.81 -29.46
CA MET A 79 -65.79 -21.72 -28.55
C MET A 79 -64.53 -22.00 -27.71
N ALA A 80 -64.35 -23.24 -27.26
CA ALA A 80 -63.16 -23.66 -26.54
C ALA A 80 -61.91 -23.62 -27.45
N ASN A 81 -62.04 -23.99 -28.73
CA ASN A 81 -60.96 -23.91 -29.70
C ASN A 81 -60.62 -22.46 -30.04
N ASN A 82 -61.62 -21.62 -30.34
CA ASN A 82 -61.43 -20.18 -30.57
C ASN A 82 -60.72 -19.52 -29.37
N LYS A 83 -61.15 -19.83 -28.14
CA LYS A 83 -60.47 -19.33 -26.93
C LYS A 83 -59.01 -19.77 -26.86
N LYS A 84 -58.72 -21.04 -27.16
CA LYS A 84 -57.34 -21.56 -27.17
C LYS A 84 -56.49 -20.85 -28.24
N GLU A 85 -57.04 -20.64 -29.43
CA GLU A 85 -56.36 -19.96 -30.53
C GLU A 85 -56.07 -18.50 -30.20
N ILE A 86 -57.06 -17.76 -29.67
CA ILE A 86 -56.89 -16.38 -29.20
C ILE A 86 -55.81 -16.32 -28.11
N VAL A 87 -55.87 -17.21 -27.11
CA VAL A 87 -54.87 -17.26 -26.04
C VAL A 87 -53.48 -17.60 -26.61
N ALA A 88 -53.38 -18.52 -27.57
CA ALA A 88 -52.11 -18.88 -28.20
C ALA A 88 -51.54 -17.72 -29.03
N PHE A 89 -52.40 -16.98 -29.75
CA PHE A 89 -52.01 -15.79 -30.49
C PHE A 89 -51.51 -14.70 -29.54
N LEU A 90 -52.29 -14.36 -28.50
CA LEU A 90 -51.89 -13.36 -27.50
C LEU A 90 -50.59 -13.74 -26.79
N LYS A 91 -50.39 -15.02 -26.45
CA LYS A 91 -49.13 -15.50 -25.87
C LYS A 91 -47.95 -15.35 -26.83
N ARG A 92 -48.13 -15.70 -28.12
CA ARG A 92 -47.07 -15.51 -29.13
C ARG A 92 -46.72 -14.04 -29.28
N THR A 93 -47.72 -13.17 -29.44
CA THR A 93 -47.50 -11.73 -29.59
C THR A 93 -46.85 -11.13 -28.34
N LEU A 94 -47.28 -11.55 -27.14
CA LEU A 94 -46.67 -11.10 -25.89
C LEU A 94 -45.19 -11.51 -25.81
N ASN A 95 -44.88 -12.78 -26.11
CA ASN A 95 -43.50 -13.26 -26.10
C ASN A 95 -42.64 -12.52 -27.13
N GLN A 96 -43.15 -12.30 -28.35
CA GLN A 96 -42.45 -11.50 -29.36
C GLN A 96 -42.13 -10.09 -28.87
N ARG A 97 -43.06 -9.43 -28.16
CA ARG A 97 -42.80 -8.11 -27.57
C ARG A 97 -41.80 -8.17 -26.43
N VAL A 98 -41.80 -9.23 -25.62
CA VAL A 98 -40.80 -9.43 -24.57
C VAL A 98 -39.42 -9.62 -25.18
N ASP A 99 -39.29 -10.46 -26.21
CA ASP A 99 -38.03 -10.71 -26.93
C ASP A 99 -37.51 -9.42 -27.58
N GLU A 100 -38.39 -8.64 -28.22
CA GLU A 100 -38.04 -7.32 -28.78
C GLU A 100 -37.57 -6.33 -27.71
N ILE A 101 -38.23 -6.31 -26.54
CA ILE A 101 -37.80 -5.48 -25.40
C ILE A 101 -36.43 -5.92 -24.88
N THR A 102 -36.17 -7.23 -24.79
CA THR A 102 -34.87 -7.74 -24.34
C THR A 102 -33.76 -7.39 -25.32
N ASP A 103 -34.00 -7.54 -26.62
CA ASP A 103 -33.02 -7.21 -27.66
C ASP A 103 -32.69 -5.71 -27.66
N LEU A 104 -33.72 -4.85 -27.56
CA LEU A 104 -33.52 -3.41 -27.48
C LEU A 104 -32.79 -2.99 -26.19
N ASN A 105 -33.07 -3.65 -25.08
CA ASN A 105 -32.39 -3.39 -23.81
C ASN A 105 -30.92 -3.83 -23.85
N GLU A 106 -30.61 -4.97 -24.48
CA GLU A 106 -29.22 -5.42 -24.70
C GLU A 106 -28.47 -4.45 -25.62
N GLN A 107 -29.08 -4.03 -26.73
CA GLN A 107 -28.49 -3.01 -27.61
C GLN A 107 -28.23 -1.68 -26.88
N LEU A 108 -29.16 -1.25 -26.04
CA LEU A 108 -29.01 -0.04 -25.23
C LEU A 108 -27.86 -0.18 -24.23
N GLN A 109 -27.73 -1.31 -23.54
CA GLN A 109 -26.61 -1.58 -22.63
C GLN A 109 -25.27 -1.59 -23.37
N ASN A 110 -25.20 -2.26 -24.52
CA ASN A 110 -24.00 -2.29 -25.35
C ASN A 110 -23.61 -0.88 -25.83
N LEU A 111 -24.59 -0.06 -26.22
CA LEU A 111 -24.35 1.33 -26.62
C LEU A 111 -23.88 2.18 -25.43
N GLN A 112 -24.43 1.97 -24.23
CA GLN A 112 -23.98 2.64 -23.01
C GLN A 112 -22.53 2.28 -22.67
N LEU A 113 -22.18 0.99 -22.69
CA LEU A 113 -20.82 0.52 -22.46
C LEU A 113 -19.85 1.07 -23.51
N ALA A 114 -20.22 1.09 -24.79
CA ALA A 114 -19.40 1.67 -25.84
C ALA A 114 -19.15 3.17 -25.63
N LYS A 115 -20.20 3.92 -25.22
CA LYS A 115 -20.09 5.35 -24.89
C LYS A 115 -19.19 5.58 -23.67
N GLU A 116 -19.28 4.73 -22.64
CA GLU A 116 -18.43 4.82 -21.45
C GLU A 116 -16.96 4.54 -21.82
N MET A 117 -16.70 3.51 -22.61
CA MET A 117 -15.35 3.21 -23.11
C MET A 117 -14.76 4.35 -23.94
N GLU A 118 -15.56 4.95 -24.84
CA GLU A 118 -15.11 6.09 -25.65
C GLU A 118 -14.84 7.32 -24.78
N LYS A 119 -15.70 7.58 -23.78
CA LYS A 119 -15.49 8.64 -22.81
C LYS A 119 -14.18 8.43 -22.02
N ASP A 120 -13.93 7.22 -21.52
CA ASP A 120 -12.70 6.90 -20.79
C ASP A 120 -11.46 7.01 -21.71
N ALA A 121 -11.57 6.62 -22.98
CA ALA A 121 -10.52 6.81 -23.97
C ALA A 121 -10.22 8.30 -24.21
N PHE A 122 -11.24 9.17 -24.31
CA PHE A 122 -11.03 10.60 -24.45
C PHE A 122 -10.49 11.25 -23.16
N GLU A 123 -10.93 10.81 -21.99
CA GLU A 123 -10.42 11.31 -20.70
C GLU A 123 -8.94 10.94 -20.52
N THR A 124 -8.54 9.73 -20.89
CA THR A 124 -7.13 9.30 -20.86
C THR A 124 -6.28 10.05 -21.88
N GLN A 125 -6.74 10.24 -23.12
CA GLN A 125 -6.05 11.08 -24.11
C GLN A 125 -5.91 12.53 -23.64
N LEU A 126 -6.97 13.11 -23.07
CA LEU A 126 -6.94 14.47 -22.53
C LEU A 126 -5.96 14.59 -21.35
N ALA A 127 -5.94 13.60 -20.46
CA ALA A 127 -4.99 13.54 -19.35
C ALA A 127 -3.54 13.42 -19.86
N GLN A 128 -3.30 12.59 -20.86
CA GLN A 128 -1.99 12.44 -21.50
C GLN A 128 -1.52 13.76 -22.12
N VAL A 129 -2.34 14.41 -22.95
CA VAL A 129 -1.98 15.69 -23.59
C VAL A 129 -1.72 16.78 -22.54
N ARG A 130 -2.50 16.82 -21.45
CA ARG A 130 -2.25 17.74 -20.34
C ARG A 130 -0.92 17.45 -19.64
N HIS A 131 -0.58 16.19 -19.44
CA HIS A 131 0.69 15.78 -18.85
C HIS A 131 1.86 16.17 -19.75
N GLU A 132 1.81 15.82 -21.04
CA GLU A 132 2.85 16.17 -22.03
C GLU A 132 3.05 17.69 -22.15
N PHE A 133 1.95 18.46 -22.15
CA PHE A 133 2.03 19.91 -22.16
C PHE A 133 2.69 20.47 -20.89
N GLN A 134 2.32 19.92 -19.73
CA GLN A 134 2.90 20.34 -18.45
C GLN A 134 4.38 19.99 -18.37
N GLU A 135 4.79 18.79 -18.81
CA GLU A 135 6.20 18.41 -18.91
C GLU A 135 6.98 19.32 -19.86
N THR A 136 6.44 19.63 -21.03
CA THR A 136 7.08 20.53 -22.01
C THR A 136 7.24 21.93 -21.42
N LYS A 137 6.21 22.42 -20.73
CA LYS A 137 6.25 23.70 -20.02
C LYS A 137 7.32 23.70 -18.93
N ASP A 138 7.42 22.64 -18.14
CA ASP A 138 8.40 22.53 -17.07
C ASP A 138 9.82 22.44 -17.64
N GLN A 139 10.03 21.66 -18.72
CA GLN A 139 11.30 21.61 -19.46
C GLN A 139 11.72 23.00 -19.95
N LEU A 140 10.86 23.70 -20.69
CA LEU A 140 11.15 25.05 -21.18
C LEU A 140 11.40 26.05 -20.05
N THR A 141 10.68 25.92 -18.93
CA THR A 141 10.90 26.75 -17.74
C THR A 141 12.28 26.50 -17.13
N THR A 142 12.69 25.24 -17.00
CA THR A 142 14.03 24.90 -16.50
C THR A 142 15.14 25.36 -17.44
N GLU A 143 14.95 25.24 -18.75
CA GLU A 143 15.89 25.77 -19.75
C GLU A 143 16.00 27.29 -19.67
N ASN A 144 14.88 28.00 -19.53
CA ASN A 144 14.87 29.44 -19.41
C ASN A 144 15.61 29.90 -18.14
N ILE A 145 15.39 29.24 -17.00
CA ILE A 145 16.14 29.48 -15.76
C ILE A 145 17.65 29.24 -15.98
N ALA A 146 18.02 28.14 -16.64
CA ALA A 146 19.42 27.82 -16.91
C ALA A 146 20.08 28.83 -17.87
N LEU A 147 19.36 29.29 -18.90
CA LEU A 147 19.79 30.34 -19.81
C LEU A 147 19.93 31.68 -19.08
N GLY A 148 18.99 32.02 -18.19
CA GLY A 148 19.08 33.20 -17.33
C GLY A 148 20.32 33.17 -16.43
N ALA A 149 20.65 32.01 -15.84
CA ALA A 149 21.87 31.84 -15.06
C ALA A 149 23.15 31.99 -15.90
N LYS A 150 23.16 31.43 -17.13
CA LYS A 150 24.28 31.61 -18.08
C LYS A 150 24.44 33.08 -18.50
N LEU A 151 23.33 33.79 -18.73
CA LEU A 151 23.33 35.21 -19.06
C LEU A 151 23.92 36.04 -17.93
N ALA A 152 23.49 35.81 -16.69
CA ALA A 152 24.04 36.50 -15.51
C ALA A 152 25.55 36.26 -15.34
N ALA A 153 26.02 35.03 -15.56
CA ALA A 153 27.46 34.72 -15.54
C ALA A 153 28.23 35.43 -16.65
N LEU A 154 27.62 35.58 -17.84
CA LEU A 154 28.21 36.29 -18.97
C LEU A 154 28.25 37.80 -18.73
N GLU A 155 27.23 38.38 -18.11
CA GLU A 155 27.21 39.78 -17.67
C GLU A 155 28.28 40.06 -16.61
N GLU A 156 28.44 39.15 -15.64
CA GLU A 156 29.51 39.25 -14.65
C GLU A 156 30.90 39.20 -15.31
N PHE A 157 31.11 38.27 -16.25
CA PHE A 157 32.34 38.19 -17.03
C PHE A 157 32.60 39.47 -17.83
N ARG A 158 31.56 40.03 -18.49
CA ARG A 158 31.65 41.29 -19.22
C ARG A 158 32.09 42.43 -18.30
N LEU A 159 31.49 42.54 -17.12
CA LEU A 159 31.82 43.55 -16.12
C LEU A 159 33.25 43.38 -15.57
N GLN A 160 33.69 42.15 -15.34
CA GLN A 160 35.07 41.86 -14.93
C GLN A 160 36.09 42.25 -16.01
N LYS A 161 35.79 41.95 -17.28
CA LYS A 161 36.61 42.35 -18.44
C LYS A 161 36.72 43.87 -18.55
N GLU A 162 35.61 44.59 -18.42
CA GLU A 162 35.58 46.06 -18.43
C GLU A 162 36.46 46.63 -17.30
N LYS A 163 36.24 46.19 -16.06
CA LYS A 163 37.07 46.59 -14.90
C LYS A 163 38.56 46.31 -15.09
N LEU A 164 38.93 45.20 -15.74
CA LEU A 164 40.32 44.87 -16.02
C LEU A 164 40.89 45.78 -17.12
N THR A 165 40.10 46.06 -18.14
CA THR A 165 40.47 46.95 -19.25
C THR A 165 40.72 48.36 -18.73
N ASP A 166 39.85 48.88 -17.86
CA ASP A 166 40.02 50.21 -17.24
C ASP A 166 41.28 50.30 -16.37
N LYS A 167 41.60 49.24 -15.63
CA LYS A 167 42.86 49.18 -14.87
C LYS A 167 44.07 49.17 -15.79
N TYR A 168 43.99 48.45 -16.91
CA TYR A 168 45.05 48.37 -17.88
C TYR A 168 45.27 49.72 -18.58
N THR A 169 44.21 50.41 -18.99
CA THR A 169 44.30 51.75 -19.59
C THR A 169 44.90 52.75 -18.59
N MET A 170 44.41 52.77 -17.34
CA MET A 170 44.96 53.63 -16.29
C MET A 170 46.47 53.38 -16.05
N LEU A 171 46.89 52.11 -15.99
CA LEU A 171 48.29 51.76 -15.79
C LEU A 171 49.15 52.15 -17.02
N THR A 172 48.62 51.99 -18.22
CA THR A 172 49.28 52.36 -19.47
C THR A 172 49.46 53.88 -19.57
N GLU A 173 48.42 54.64 -19.23
CA GLU A 173 48.47 56.10 -19.15
C GLU A 173 49.49 56.57 -18.10
N GLN A 174 49.52 55.94 -16.92
CA GLN A 174 50.51 56.24 -15.88
C GLN A 174 51.93 55.94 -16.35
N LEU A 175 52.16 54.81 -17.02
CA LEU A 175 53.46 54.45 -17.57
C LEU A 175 53.90 55.43 -18.66
N GLN A 176 52.99 55.81 -19.55
CA GLN A 176 53.25 56.79 -20.59
C GLN A 176 53.58 58.17 -20.00
N LYS A 177 52.86 58.58 -18.96
CA LYS A 177 53.15 59.81 -18.22
C LYS A 177 54.55 59.76 -17.59
N GLN A 178 54.88 58.68 -16.87
CA GLN A 178 56.23 58.51 -16.31
C GLN A 178 57.31 58.53 -17.39
N HIS A 179 57.08 57.85 -18.52
CA HIS A 179 58.01 57.87 -19.64
C HIS A 179 58.21 59.30 -20.18
N SER A 180 57.14 60.09 -20.34
CA SER A 180 57.27 61.49 -20.75
C SER A 180 58.02 62.34 -19.73
N GLU A 181 57.73 62.18 -18.43
CA GLU A 181 58.42 62.88 -17.35
C GLU A 181 59.92 62.53 -17.30
N TYR A 182 60.28 61.25 -17.46
CA TYR A 182 61.69 60.83 -17.53
C TYR A 182 62.38 61.36 -18.79
N LYS A 183 61.70 61.37 -19.94
CA LYS A 183 62.24 61.94 -21.18
C LYS A 183 62.54 63.44 -20.99
N ASP A 184 61.61 64.18 -20.40
CA ASP A 184 61.77 65.60 -20.10
C ASP A 184 62.87 65.82 -19.05
N TYR A 185 62.97 64.96 -18.04
CA TYR A 185 64.03 65.00 -17.04
C TYR A 185 65.42 64.82 -17.66
N VAL A 186 65.59 63.80 -18.52
CA VAL A 186 66.84 63.56 -19.25
C VAL A 186 67.18 64.74 -20.15
N TYR A 187 66.21 65.24 -20.94
CA TYR A 187 66.42 66.42 -21.79
C TYR A 187 66.84 67.65 -20.98
N ASN A 188 66.23 67.89 -19.82
CA ASN A 188 66.59 68.99 -18.93
C ASN A 188 67.99 68.81 -18.31
N LEU A 189 68.38 67.59 -17.96
CA LEU A 189 69.73 67.28 -17.49
C LEU A 189 70.78 67.49 -18.59
N GLU A 190 70.52 67.01 -19.80
CA GLU A 190 71.38 67.22 -20.96
C GLU A 190 71.54 68.72 -21.25
N LYS A 191 70.43 69.46 -21.27
CA LYS A 191 70.43 70.92 -21.43
C LYS A 191 71.25 71.60 -20.35
N LYS A 192 71.06 71.25 -19.07
CA LYS A 192 71.86 71.79 -17.95
C LYS A 192 73.34 71.45 -18.10
N SER A 193 73.68 70.19 -18.42
CA SER A 193 75.07 69.77 -18.62
C SER A 193 75.76 70.54 -19.76
N VAL A 194 75.05 70.77 -20.87
CA VAL A 194 75.57 71.58 -21.98
C VAL A 194 75.80 73.03 -21.53
N LEU A 195 74.84 73.64 -20.84
CA LEU A 195 74.97 75.00 -20.31
C LEU A 195 76.11 75.13 -19.28
N ASP A 196 76.27 74.15 -18.39
CA ASP A 196 77.32 74.12 -17.39
C ASP A 196 78.69 73.89 -18.01
N LYS A 197 78.80 73.03 -19.03
CA LYS A 197 80.04 72.86 -19.81
C LYS A 197 80.43 74.17 -20.51
N ASP A 198 79.47 74.89 -21.09
CA ASP A 198 79.73 76.18 -21.72
C ASP A 198 80.06 77.28 -20.70
N ARG A 199 79.38 77.29 -19.54
CA ARG A 199 79.72 78.17 -18.42
C ARG A 199 81.14 77.90 -17.92
N LEU A 200 81.49 76.63 -17.71
CA LEU A 200 82.81 76.21 -17.26
C LEU A 200 83.88 76.55 -18.30
N ARG A 201 83.62 76.36 -19.60
CA ARG A 201 84.53 76.81 -20.66
C ARG A 201 84.76 78.32 -20.59
N LYS A 202 83.70 79.12 -20.45
CA LYS A 202 83.80 80.58 -20.28
C LYS A 202 84.60 80.95 -19.03
N GLU A 203 84.34 80.28 -17.90
CA GLU A 203 85.07 80.50 -16.65
C GLU A 203 86.53 80.06 -16.74
N ILE A 204 86.84 78.94 -17.40
CA ILE A 204 88.22 78.49 -17.64
C ILE A 204 88.93 79.51 -18.53
N ILE A 205 88.32 79.97 -19.62
CA ILE A 205 88.91 81.02 -20.48
C ILE A 205 89.20 82.28 -19.66
N GLN A 206 88.26 82.69 -18.81
CA GLN A 206 88.43 83.85 -17.93
C GLN A 206 89.51 83.62 -16.88
N ARG A 207 89.52 82.48 -16.18
CA ARG A 207 90.53 82.13 -15.19
C ARG A 207 91.90 81.94 -15.83
N VAL A 208 92.02 81.35 -17.01
CA VAL A 208 93.28 81.27 -17.76
C VAL A 208 93.75 82.66 -18.16
N SER A 209 92.85 83.57 -18.52
CA SER A 209 93.21 84.98 -18.74
C SER A 209 93.73 85.63 -17.46
N VAL A 210 93.02 85.49 -16.33
CA VAL A 210 93.44 86.00 -15.02
C VAL A 210 94.74 85.35 -14.56
N VAL A 211 94.87 84.03 -14.65
CA VAL A 211 96.06 83.25 -14.33
C VAL A 211 97.20 83.60 -15.28
N ALA A 212 96.98 83.93 -16.55
CA ALA A 212 98.04 84.45 -17.41
C ALA A 212 98.47 85.86 -16.99
N THR A 213 97.57 86.69 -16.45
CA THR A 213 97.93 87.99 -15.85
C THR A 213 98.57 87.87 -14.47
N GLU A 214 98.17 86.89 -13.68
CA GLU A 214 98.66 86.62 -12.33
C GLU A 214 99.93 85.77 -12.36
N PHE A 215 100.14 84.83 -13.28
CA PHE A 215 101.45 84.19 -13.52
C PHE A 215 102.47 85.24 -13.95
N ARG A 216 102.07 86.22 -14.77
CA ARG A 216 102.92 87.38 -15.05
C ARG A 216 103.27 88.19 -13.78
N LYS A 217 102.43 88.17 -12.73
CA LYS A 217 102.65 88.86 -11.43
C LYS A 217 103.22 87.98 -10.30
N VAL A 218 103.00 86.67 -10.30
CA VAL A 218 103.35 85.69 -9.25
C VAL A 218 104.61 84.93 -9.64
N ALA A 219 104.91 84.76 -10.94
CA ALA A 219 106.29 84.53 -11.36
C ALA A 219 107.19 85.72 -10.95
N SER A 220 106.60 86.90 -10.73
CA SER A 220 107.27 88.04 -10.08
C SER A 220 107.28 87.97 -8.55
N ASN A 221 106.40 87.19 -7.90
CA ASN A 221 106.21 87.15 -6.43
C ASN A 221 105.83 85.75 -5.91
N GLN A 222 106.83 84.88 -5.70
CA GLN A 222 106.90 83.73 -4.76
C GLN A 222 105.91 82.53 -4.89
N MET A 223 106.44 81.36 -5.29
CA MET A 223 105.70 80.20 -5.82
C MET A 223 105.60 78.95 -4.91
N TRP A 224 106.16 78.93 -3.69
CA TRP A 224 106.43 77.65 -3.00
C TRP A 224 105.56 77.33 -1.77
N GLU A 225 105.06 78.32 -1.02
CA GLU A 225 104.33 78.04 0.23
C GLU A 225 102.87 77.58 0.02
N THR A 226 102.20 78.03 -1.03
CA THR A 226 100.80 77.70 -1.34
C THR A 226 100.62 76.23 -1.76
N THR A 227 101.60 75.67 -2.47
CA THR A 227 101.61 74.28 -2.93
C THR A 227 101.68 73.31 -1.75
N ARG A 228 102.44 73.66 -0.69
CA ARG A 228 102.60 72.81 0.49
C ARG A 228 101.30 72.68 1.29
N ARG A 229 100.54 73.77 1.47
CA ARG A 229 99.27 73.77 2.23
C ARG A 229 98.17 72.99 1.52
N ALA A 230 98.05 73.13 0.20
CA ALA A 230 97.04 72.43 -0.60
C ALA A 230 97.23 70.89 -0.60
N ILE A 231 98.48 70.41 -0.55
CA ILE A 231 98.77 68.96 -0.51
C ILE A 231 98.28 68.33 0.80
N LEU A 232 98.47 69.01 1.93
CA LEU A 232 98.08 68.48 3.24
C LEU A 232 96.56 68.40 3.40
N GLU A 233 95.83 69.44 2.99
CA GLU A 233 94.37 69.47 3.05
C GLU A 233 93.74 68.43 2.12
N ASN A 234 94.29 68.25 0.92
CA ASN A 234 93.81 67.24 -0.03
C ASN A 234 94.03 65.81 0.50
N ASN A 235 95.14 65.56 1.18
CA ASN A 235 95.41 64.27 1.81
C ASN A 235 94.38 63.94 2.90
N ASN A 236 94.08 64.91 3.79
CA ASN A 236 93.08 64.73 4.85
C ASN A 236 91.65 64.49 4.30
N VAL A 237 91.23 65.25 3.29
CA VAL A 237 89.92 65.05 2.64
C VAL A 237 89.87 63.70 1.93
N SER A 238 90.95 63.29 1.27
CA SER A 238 91.04 61.96 0.63
C SER A 238 90.89 60.84 1.66
N GLN A 239 91.54 60.96 2.82
CA GLN A 239 91.40 60.00 3.90
C GLN A 239 89.95 59.91 4.40
N GLN A 240 89.30 61.04 4.69
CA GLN A 240 87.90 61.06 5.12
C GLN A 240 86.95 60.48 4.06
N LEU A 241 87.20 60.73 2.77
CA LEU A 241 86.41 60.17 1.68
C LEU A 241 86.52 58.64 1.62
N THR A 242 87.71 58.09 1.87
CA THR A 242 87.90 56.63 1.92
C THR A 242 87.17 55.99 3.11
N GLU A 243 87.16 56.64 4.27
CA GLU A 243 86.43 56.16 5.45
C GLU A 243 84.92 56.17 5.24
N VAL A 244 84.36 57.26 4.68
CA VAL A 244 82.93 57.36 4.34
C VAL A 244 82.54 56.34 3.27
N SER A 245 83.40 56.13 2.25
CA SER A 245 83.16 55.11 1.22
C SER A 245 83.11 53.70 1.81
N LYS A 246 84.01 53.37 2.74
CA LYS A 246 84.03 52.09 3.44
C LYS A 246 82.76 51.87 4.27
N GLN A 247 82.30 52.87 5.00
CA GLN A 247 81.05 52.79 5.77
C GLN A 247 79.83 52.64 4.85
N GLY A 248 79.79 53.37 3.72
CA GLY A 248 78.73 53.22 2.71
C GLY A 248 78.66 51.82 2.12
N LEU A 249 79.81 51.18 1.88
CA LEU A 249 79.86 49.80 1.40
C LEU A 249 79.34 48.80 2.44
N GLN A 250 79.66 48.98 3.73
CA GLN A 250 79.14 48.14 4.82
C GLN A 250 77.61 48.23 4.94
N LEU A 251 77.06 49.45 4.92
CA LEU A 251 75.60 49.64 4.95
C LEU A 251 74.89 49.03 3.74
N LEU A 252 75.52 49.09 2.55
CA LEU A 252 74.99 48.43 1.35
C LEU A 252 74.92 46.91 1.54
N GLN A 253 75.99 46.30 2.07
CA GLN A 253 76.04 44.86 2.35
C GLN A 253 74.98 44.44 3.38
N GLU A 254 74.79 45.22 4.44
CA GLU A 254 73.75 44.97 5.44
C GLU A 254 72.34 45.10 4.83
N ASN A 255 72.11 46.09 3.97
CA ASN A 255 70.83 46.27 3.30
C ASN A 255 70.48 45.09 2.38
N GLU A 256 71.45 44.61 1.60
CA GLU A 256 71.28 43.42 0.75
C GLU A 256 71.01 42.16 1.59
N HIS A 257 71.72 41.98 2.70
CA HIS A 257 71.45 40.87 3.63
C HIS A 257 70.04 40.94 4.24
N LEU A 258 69.57 42.14 4.62
CA LEU A 258 68.22 42.35 5.14
C LEU A 258 67.14 42.11 4.06
N LYS A 259 67.40 42.50 2.81
CA LYS A 259 66.52 42.18 1.66
C LYS A 259 66.42 40.67 1.45
N ASP A 260 67.54 39.95 1.54
CA ASP A 260 67.54 38.49 1.42
C ASP A 260 66.72 37.81 2.53
N ILE A 261 66.85 38.26 3.77
CA ILE A 261 66.04 37.77 4.89
C ILE A 261 64.56 38.08 4.65
N LYS A 262 64.21 39.31 4.25
CA LYS A 262 62.84 39.70 3.92
C LYS A 262 62.26 38.79 2.83
N ASN A 263 63.02 38.55 1.76
CA ASN A 263 62.61 37.69 0.65
C ASN A 263 62.38 36.24 1.10
N LYS A 264 63.26 35.70 1.95
CA LYS A 264 63.08 34.36 2.55
C LYS A 264 61.80 34.29 3.40
N MET A 265 61.55 35.31 4.23
CA MET A 265 60.35 35.37 5.07
C MET A 265 59.07 35.50 4.24
N CYS A 266 59.08 36.33 3.19
CA CYS A 266 57.95 36.45 2.26
C CYS A 266 57.63 35.10 1.59
N LYS A 267 58.64 34.35 1.14
CA LYS A 267 58.45 33.01 0.57
C LYS A 267 57.85 32.03 1.58
N GLN A 268 58.31 32.06 2.84
CA GLN A 268 57.75 31.22 3.90
C GLN A 268 56.29 31.55 4.20
N LEU A 269 55.94 32.85 4.26
CA LEU A 269 54.56 33.29 4.46
C LEU A 269 53.65 32.83 3.32
N GLU A 270 54.08 32.97 2.07
CA GLU A 270 53.32 32.51 0.90
C GLU A 270 53.06 30.99 0.93
N MET A 271 54.07 30.21 1.32
CA MET A 271 53.92 28.74 1.46
C MET A 271 52.94 28.37 2.58
N LEU A 272 52.99 29.08 3.71
CA LEU A 272 52.07 28.87 4.82
C LEU A 272 50.63 29.24 4.44
N GLU A 273 50.44 30.37 3.76
CA GLU A 273 49.12 30.82 3.29
C GLU A 273 48.50 29.82 2.31
N LYS A 274 49.27 29.33 1.32
CA LYS A 274 48.83 28.27 0.40
C LYS A 274 48.44 27.00 1.14
N THR A 275 49.20 26.62 2.17
CA THR A 275 48.92 25.43 2.98
C THR A 275 47.63 25.62 3.79
N GLN A 276 47.43 26.80 4.40
CA GLN A 276 46.22 27.14 5.12
C GLN A 276 44.99 27.12 4.21
N GLU A 277 45.10 27.68 3.00
CA GLU A 277 44.01 27.67 2.03
C GLU A 277 43.64 26.24 1.62
N LEU A 278 44.64 25.40 1.34
CA LEU A 278 44.43 23.99 1.01
C LEU A 278 43.77 23.23 2.17
N MET A 279 44.20 23.48 3.41
CA MET A 279 43.58 22.91 4.60
C MET A 279 42.13 23.37 4.78
N ALA A 280 41.83 24.65 4.54
CA ALA A 280 40.48 25.19 4.61
C ALA A 280 39.56 24.57 3.54
N ARG A 281 40.06 24.43 2.31
CA ARG A 281 39.36 23.74 1.21
C ARG A 281 39.07 22.28 1.55
N LYS A 282 40.05 21.54 2.07
CA LYS A 282 39.88 20.15 2.53
C LYS A 282 38.88 20.05 3.69
N SER A 283 39.00 20.91 4.69
CA SER A 283 38.09 20.98 5.85
C SER A 283 36.65 21.21 5.40
N ARG A 284 36.42 22.16 4.47
CA ARG A 284 35.09 22.40 3.87
C ARG A 284 34.57 21.17 3.13
N GLY A 285 35.44 20.47 2.39
CA GLY A 285 35.10 19.21 1.72
C GLY A 285 34.68 18.13 2.71
N HIS A 286 35.47 17.91 3.76
CA HIS A 286 35.16 16.96 4.84
C HIS A 286 33.84 17.32 5.54
N GLN A 287 33.60 18.60 5.82
CA GLN A 287 32.35 19.07 6.42
C GLN A 287 31.14 18.73 5.55
N LYS A 288 31.25 18.91 4.21
CA LYS A 288 30.19 18.54 3.27
C LYS A 288 29.92 17.04 3.28
N VAL A 289 30.98 16.23 3.30
CA VAL A 289 30.86 14.76 3.38
C VAL A 289 30.21 14.33 4.70
N ILE A 290 30.60 14.93 5.83
CA ILE A 290 30.00 14.65 7.15
C ILE A 290 28.50 14.98 7.13
N LEU A 291 28.10 16.11 6.56
CA LEU A 291 26.69 16.49 6.44
C LEU A 291 25.92 15.49 5.57
N MET A 292 26.48 15.10 4.42
CA MET A 292 25.86 14.10 3.55
C MET A 292 25.72 12.73 4.23
N LEU A 293 26.75 12.27 4.94
CA LEU A 293 26.71 11.01 5.68
C LEU A 293 25.73 11.07 6.84
N THR A 294 25.66 12.19 7.55
CA THR A 294 24.73 12.40 8.66
C THR A 294 23.28 12.34 8.17
N GLU A 295 23.00 12.99 7.04
CA GLU A 295 21.69 12.95 6.39
C GLU A 295 21.34 11.54 5.90
N LYS A 296 22.30 10.81 5.31
CA LYS A 296 22.10 9.39 4.95
C LYS A 296 21.81 8.51 6.16
N CYS A 297 22.53 8.68 7.27
CA CYS A 297 22.25 7.97 8.51
C CYS A 297 20.88 8.33 9.11
N ARG A 298 20.41 9.58 8.93
CA ARG A 298 19.05 9.99 9.32
C ARG A 298 18.00 9.27 8.49
N GLN A 299 18.15 9.26 7.17
CA GLN A 299 17.26 8.55 6.25
C GLN A 299 17.20 7.06 6.53
N GLN A 300 18.36 6.43 6.75
CA GLN A 300 18.43 5.00 7.07
C GLN A 300 17.73 4.66 8.40
N ARG A 301 17.88 5.51 9.43
CA ARG A 301 17.15 5.33 10.70
C ARG A 301 15.64 5.43 10.52
N GLN A 302 15.18 6.42 9.75
CA GLN A 302 13.75 6.55 9.45
C GLN A 302 13.20 5.31 8.73
N GLY A 303 13.91 4.82 7.70
CA GLY A 303 13.53 3.59 7.01
C GLY A 303 13.54 2.35 7.93
N SER A 304 14.48 2.27 8.89
CA SER A 304 14.51 1.20 9.88
C SER A 304 13.33 1.27 10.85
N GLU A 305 12.97 2.47 11.33
CA GLU A 305 11.82 2.69 12.21
C GLU A 305 10.50 2.35 11.50
N GLU A 306 10.36 2.71 10.22
CA GLU A 306 9.21 2.33 9.40
C GLU A 306 9.13 0.83 9.18
N ALA A 307 10.26 0.18 8.88
CA ALA A 307 10.33 -1.27 8.73
C ALA A 307 9.97 -1.99 10.04
N GLU A 308 10.40 -1.49 11.20
CA GLU A 308 10.00 -2.04 12.50
C GLU A 308 8.50 -1.89 12.75
N LYS A 309 7.91 -0.72 12.44
CA LYS A 309 6.45 -0.51 12.55
C LYS A 309 5.68 -1.48 11.66
N LEU A 310 6.12 -1.65 10.41
CA LEU A 310 5.51 -2.62 9.48
C LEU A 310 5.66 -4.05 9.99
N ARG A 311 6.82 -4.41 10.55
CA ARG A 311 7.04 -5.73 11.14
C ARG A 311 6.09 -6.01 12.30
N LEU A 312 5.85 -5.02 13.17
CA LEU A 312 4.89 -5.16 14.27
C LEU A 312 3.47 -5.42 13.75
N VAL A 313 3.04 -4.68 12.72
CA VAL A 313 1.72 -4.88 12.09
C VAL A 313 1.63 -6.27 11.44
N LEU A 314 2.68 -6.73 10.76
CA LEU A 314 2.71 -8.07 10.18
C LEU A 314 2.60 -9.15 11.26
N CYS A 315 3.35 -9.05 12.37
CA CYS A 315 3.24 -9.99 13.48
C CYS A 315 1.82 -9.99 14.09
N GLN A 316 1.19 -8.83 14.22
CA GLN A 316 -0.20 -8.73 14.68
C GLN A 316 -1.17 -9.44 13.71
N LEU A 317 -0.96 -9.27 12.40
CA LEU A 317 -1.80 -9.89 11.37
C LEU A 317 -1.61 -11.42 11.35
N GLU A 318 -0.37 -11.89 11.49
CA GLU A 318 -0.04 -13.32 11.60
C GLU A 318 -0.70 -13.96 12.82
N GLN A 319 -0.69 -13.29 13.98
CA GLN A 319 -1.39 -13.74 15.17
C GLN A 319 -2.90 -13.83 14.95
N ASN A 320 -3.50 -12.82 14.31
CA ASN A 320 -4.93 -12.83 13.98
C ASN A 320 -5.29 -13.97 13.01
N LEU A 321 -4.44 -14.25 12.01
CA LEU A 321 -4.63 -15.37 11.08
C LEU A 321 -4.55 -16.71 11.81
N LEU A 322 -3.58 -16.88 12.71
CA LEU A 322 -3.45 -18.09 13.51
C LEU A 322 -4.69 -18.30 14.39
N GLN A 323 -5.18 -17.24 15.04
CA GLN A 323 -6.39 -17.28 15.84
C GLN A 323 -7.63 -17.62 15.00
N LEU A 324 -7.77 -17.00 13.82
CA LEU A 324 -8.89 -17.31 12.93
C LEU A 324 -8.84 -18.77 12.43
N GLN A 325 -7.64 -19.31 12.23
CA GLN A 325 -7.46 -20.71 11.86
C GLN A 325 -7.85 -21.65 13.00
N THR A 326 -7.50 -21.35 14.25
CA THR A 326 -7.95 -22.14 15.41
C THR A 326 -9.46 -22.08 15.55
N ASP A 327 -10.05 -20.90 15.44
CA ASP A 327 -11.51 -20.71 15.53
C ASP A 327 -12.24 -21.50 14.43
N TYR A 328 -11.69 -21.50 13.20
CA TYR A 328 -12.22 -22.29 12.10
C TYR A 328 -12.17 -23.80 12.37
N GLN A 329 -11.07 -24.31 12.93
CA GLN A 329 -10.95 -25.72 13.31
C GLN A 329 -11.92 -26.09 14.42
N GLU A 330 -12.06 -25.25 15.44
CA GLU A 330 -13.03 -25.43 16.53
C GLU A 330 -14.45 -25.48 15.98
N LEU A 331 -14.84 -24.50 15.16
CA LEU A 331 -16.18 -24.43 14.58
C LEU A 331 -16.46 -25.63 13.66
N ARG A 332 -15.45 -26.08 12.90
CA ARG A 332 -15.55 -27.31 12.10
C ARG A 332 -15.78 -28.54 12.97
N SER A 333 -15.05 -28.69 14.08
CA SER A 333 -15.24 -29.81 15.00
C SER A 333 -16.63 -29.79 15.65
N GLN A 334 -17.15 -28.60 15.99
CA GLN A 334 -18.51 -28.44 16.51
C GLN A 334 -19.56 -28.82 15.47
N LYS A 335 -19.35 -28.42 14.21
CA LYS A 335 -20.22 -28.81 13.10
C LYS A 335 -20.25 -30.33 12.93
N GLU A 336 -19.09 -30.98 12.90
CA GLU A 336 -18.99 -32.45 12.78
C GLU A 336 -19.68 -33.15 13.96
N GLN A 337 -19.54 -32.64 15.19
CA GLN A 337 -20.27 -33.15 16.36
C GLN A 337 -21.80 -32.99 16.25
N LEU A 338 -22.27 -31.86 15.71
CA LEU A 338 -23.70 -31.63 15.50
C LEU A 338 -24.27 -32.52 14.39
N GLU A 339 -23.51 -32.73 13.31
CA GLU A 339 -23.87 -33.67 12.24
C GLU A 339 -23.98 -35.11 12.78
N GLN A 340 -23.04 -35.57 13.60
CA GLN A 340 -23.11 -36.88 14.25
C GLN A 340 -24.34 -37.01 15.16
N LYS A 341 -24.66 -35.97 15.95
CA LYS A 341 -25.88 -35.96 16.79
C LYS A 341 -27.15 -36.01 15.95
N LEU A 342 -27.18 -35.30 14.83
CA LEU A 342 -28.31 -35.31 13.91
C LEU A 342 -28.50 -36.69 13.27
N GLU A 343 -27.41 -37.34 12.83
CA GLU A 343 -27.45 -38.70 12.30
C GLU A 343 -27.94 -39.71 13.33
N GLN A 344 -27.47 -39.61 14.59
CA GLN A 344 -27.96 -40.44 15.69
C GLN A 344 -29.46 -40.26 15.92
N GLN A 345 -29.94 -39.01 16.00
CA GLN A 345 -31.37 -38.73 16.16
C GLN A 345 -32.21 -39.22 14.97
N GLN A 346 -31.69 -39.12 13.75
CA GLN A 346 -32.35 -39.67 12.56
C GLN A 346 -32.43 -41.19 12.62
N ALA A 347 -31.33 -41.87 13.00
CA ALA A 347 -31.31 -43.32 13.16
C ALA A 347 -32.29 -43.80 14.25
N GLU A 348 -32.34 -43.09 15.38
CA GLU A 348 -33.33 -43.33 16.45
C GLU A 348 -34.76 -43.11 15.95
N ALA A 349 -35.02 -42.02 15.22
CA ALA A 349 -36.32 -41.74 14.64
C ALA A 349 -36.76 -42.83 13.65
N GLU A 350 -35.86 -43.31 12.80
CA GLU A 350 -36.14 -44.43 11.89
C GLU A 350 -36.38 -45.75 12.64
N ARG A 351 -35.61 -46.04 13.69
CA ARG A 351 -35.85 -47.19 14.57
C ARG A 351 -37.23 -47.12 15.21
N LEU A 352 -37.60 -45.97 15.79
CA LEU A 352 -38.92 -45.78 16.41
C LEU A 352 -40.05 -45.88 15.39
N LYS A 353 -39.87 -45.38 14.15
CA LYS A 353 -40.84 -45.58 13.07
C LYS A 353 -41.00 -47.06 12.74
N GLN A 354 -39.91 -47.81 12.61
CA GLN A 354 -39.97 -49.26 12.36
C GLN A 354 -40.73 -49.97 13.48
N GLU A 355 -40.37 -49.72 14.74
CA GLU A 355 -41.05 -50.30 15.90
C GLU A 355 -42.54 -49.93 15.93
N LEU A 356 -42.90 -48.68 15.62
CA LEU A 356 -44.30 -48.27 15.49
C LEU A 356 -45.02 -49.06 14.40
N THR A 357 -44.40 -49.28 13.23
CA THR A 357 -45.02 -50.06 12.15
C THR A 357 -45.18 -51.53 12.53
N GLU A 358 -44.23 -52.11 13.26
CA GLU A 358 -44.32 -53.49 13.77
C GLU A 358 -45.44 -53.61 14.81
N GLN A 359 -45.53 -52.66 15.74
CA GLN A 359 -46.63 -52.59 16.72
C GLN A 359 -47.99 -52.39 16.03
N GLN A 360 -48.08 -51.56 14.98
CA GLN A 360 -49.30 -51.39 14.19
C GLN A 360 -49.69 -52.69 13.47
N LYS A 361 -48.74 -53.42 12.89
CA LYS A 361 -48.99 -54.73 12.27
C LYS A 361 -49.46 -55.75 13.31
N ALA A 362 -48.81 -55.81 14.47
CA ALA A 362 -49.21 -56.68 15.57
C ALA A 362 -50.63 -56.35 16.06
N ARG A 363 -50.94 -55.06 16.21
CA ARG A 363 -52.28 -54.59 16.55
C ARG A 363 -53.32 -54.97 15.50
N ALA A 364 -53.05 -54.75 14.22
CA ALA A 364 -53.96 -55.13 13.13
C ALA A 364 -54.22 -56.66 13.12
N ASN A 365 -53.18 -57.46 13.34
CA ASN A 365 -53.31 -58.91 13.47
C ASN A 365 -54.20 -59.30 14.67
N LEU A 366 -53.99 -58.68 15.83
CA LEU A 366 -54.84 -58.89 17.01
C LEU A 366 -56.29 -58.44 16.78
N GLU A 367 -56.49 -57.29 16.13
CA GLU A 367 -57.83 -56.81 15.73
C GLU A 367 -58.51 -57.81 14.78
N MET A 368 -57.79 -58.40 13.83
CA MET A 368 -58.34 -59.48 12.99
C MET A 368 -58.70 -60.72 13.79
N ILE A 369 -57.83 -61.18 14.71
CA ILE A 369 -58.11 -62.34 15.55
C ILE A 369 -59.31 -62.07 16.47
N LEU A 370 -59.42 -60.86 17.04
CA LEU A 370 -60.57 -60.43 17.83
C LEU A 370 -61.85 -60.38 16.99
N ALA A 371 -61.79 -59.87 15.76
CA ALA A 371 -62.93 -59.86 14.85
C ALA A 371 -63.40 -61.28 14.51
N GLN A 372 -62.46 -62.19 14.23
CA GLN A 372 -62.74 -63.61 13.99
C GLN A 372 -63.29 -64.31 15.24
N ALA A 373 -62.72 -64.06 16.42
CA ALA A 373 -63.24 -64.57 17.68
C ALA A 373 -64.66 -64.04 17.97
N THR A 374 -64.93 -62.78 17.64
CA THR A 374 -66.25 -62.15 17.80
C THR A 374 -67.27 -62.73 16.81
N SER A 375 -66.86 -63.06 15.57
CA SER A 375 -67.74 -63.78 14.64
C SER A 375 -68.02 -65.21 15.11
N PHE A 376 -67.01 -65.95 15.58
CA PHE A 376 -67.22 -67.28 16.17
C PHE A 376 -68.16 -67.22 17.39
N LEU A 377 -68.01 -66.22 18.26
CA LEU A 377 -68.94 -66.02 19.39
C LEU A 377 -70.35 -65.63 18.94
N ARG A 378 -70.48 -64.83 17.87
CA ARG A 378 -71.79 -64.51 17.28
C ARG A 378 -72.45 -65.74 16.69
N ASP A 379 -71.70 -66.58 15.97
CA ASP A 379 -72.19 -67.84 15.40
C ASP A 379 -72.60 -68.84 16.51
N ILE A 380 -71.94 -68.83 17.66
CA ILE A 380 -72.32 -69.63 18.85
C ILE A 380 -73.59 -69.09 19.53
N LEU A 381 -73.83 -67.77 19.48
CA LEU A 381 -74.96 -67.10 20.15
C LEU A 381 -76.19 -66.95 19.26
N GLN A 382 -76.06 -67.12 17.94
CA GLN A 382 -77.12 -66.86 16.98
C GLN A 382 -77.72 -68.17 16.45
N GLU A 383 -78.20 -69.04 17.34
CA GLU A 383 -79.29 -69.98 17.08
C GLU A 383 -80.08 -70.23 18.38
N ASP A 384 -81.37 -69.87 18.33
CA ASP A 384 -82.35 -70.00 19.42
C ASP A 384 -82.93 -71.42 19.50
N ASP A 385 -83.18 -71.83 20.75
CA ASP A 385 -84.27 -72.67 21.25
C ASP A 385 -84.78 -73.83 20.36
N GLY A 386 -84.32 -75.04 20.66
CA GLY A 386 -85.12 -76.24 20.43
C GLY A 386 -84.35 -77.53 20.18
N ALA A 387 -84.52 -78.49 21.09
CA ALA A 387 -84.18 -79.91 20.98
C ALA A 387 -82.70 -80.33 21.08
N PHE A 388 -82.45 -81.16 22.10
CA PHE A 388 -81.20 -81.86 22.38
C PHE A 388 -80.76 -82.73 21.18
N ASP A 389 -79.72 -82.30 20.48
CA ASP A 389 -78.98 -83.12 19.52
C ASP A 389 -77.49 -83.23 19.93
N MET A 390 -76.98 -84.46 19.97
CA MET A 390 -75.58 -84.78 20.30
C MET A 390 -74.62 -84.19 19.24
N VAL A 391 -75.10 -83.98 18.00
CA VAL A 391 -74.36 -83.34 16.92
C VAL A 391 -74.13 -81.85 17.18
N PHE A 392 -75.11 -81.15 17.76
CA PHE A 392 -75.00 -79.73 18.11
C PHE A 392 -74.02 -79.50 19.27
N GLN A 393 -74.02 -80.37 20.29
CA GLN A 393 -73.01 -80.30 21.35
C GLN A 393 -71.59 -80.60 20.84
N LEU A 394 -71.45 -81.49 19.87
CA LEU A 394 -70.17 -81.81 19.24
C LEU A 394 -69.66 -80.61 18.40
N HIS A 395 -70.53 -80.01 17.60
CA HIS A 395 -70.20 -78.83 16.80
C HIS A 395 -69.87 -77.60 17.67
N ARG A 396 -70.62 -77.38 18.76
CA ARG A 396 -70.33 -76.32 19.74
C ARG A 396 -69.02 -76.57 20.49
N LYS A 397 -68.70 -77.82 20.86
CA LYS A 397 -67.39 -78.18 21.43
C LYS A 397 -66.27 -77.94 20.43
N GLU A 398 -66.46 -78.28 19.17
CA GLU A 398 -65.46 -78.06 18.11
C GLU A 398 -65.22 -76.57 17.87
N LEU A 399 -66.27 -75.76 17.80
CA LEU A 399 -66.17 -74.29 17.70
C LEU A 399 -65.50 -73.65 18.92
N LEU A 400 -65.83 -74.13 20.14
CA LEU A 400 -65.15 -73.68 21.37
C LEU A 400 -63.68 -74.11 21.42
N GLN A 401 -63.35 -75.28 20.89
CA GLN A 401 -61.98 -75.77 20.82
C GLN A 401 -61.17 -75.02 19.75
N GLN A 402 -61.78 -74.71 18.59
CA GLN A 402 -61.18 -73.83 17.58
C GLN A 402 -60.99 -72.40 18.10
N LEU A 403 -61.95 -71.86 18.86
CA LEU A 403 -61.82 -70.57 19.52
C LEU A 403 -60.68 -70.57 20.56
N LEU A 404 -60.54 -71.64 21.34
CA LEU A 404 -59.43 -71.81 22.30
C LEU A 404 -58.07 -71.87 21.59
N VAL A 405 -57.99 -72.54 20.44
CA VAL A 405 -56.76 -72.59 19.61
C VAL A 405 -56.44 -71.21 19.02
N LEU A 406 -57.45 -70.47 18.54
CA LEU A 406 -57.27 -69.13 17.99
C LEU A 406 -56.80 -68.13 19.08
N LEU A 407 -57.40 -68.19 20.26
CA LEU A 407 -57.04 -67.32 21.39
C LEU A 407 -55.70 -67.70 22.00
N SER A 408 -55.34 -68.99 22.05
CA SER A 408 -54.00 -69.41 22.49
C SER A 408 -52.91 -68.98 21.50
N PHE A 409 -53.18 -68.98 20.19
CA PHE A 409 -52.29 -68.42 19.18
C PHE A 409 -52.07 -66.90 19.37
N ALA A 410 -53.12 -66.14 19.71
CA ALA A 410 -53.02 -64.71 20.02
C ALA A 410 -52.21 -64.41 21.30
N VAL A 411 -52.29 -65.28 22.30
CA VAL A 411 -51.49 -65.16 23.54
C VAL A 411 -50.00 -65.40 23.26
N THR A 412 -49.67 -66.29 22.32
CA THR A 412 -48.28 -66.53 21.89
C THR A 412 -47.75 -65.47 20.92
N SER A 413 -48.61 -64.70 20.22
CA SER A 413 -48.20 -63.66 19.26
C SER A 413 -47.90 -62.30 19.89
N LYS A 414 -47.82 -62.21 21.23
CA LYS A 414 -47.52 -60.97 21.94
C LYS A 414 -46.06 -60.57 21.66
N PRO A 415 -45.77 -59.39 21.09
CA PRO A 415 -44.40 -58.91 21.04
C PRO A 415 -43.96 -58.58 22.47
N HIS A 416 -42.85 -59.16 22.90
CA HIS A 416 -42.21 -58.86 24.17
C HIS A 416 -41.89 -57.36 24.18
N LEU A 417 -42.46 -56.61 25.12
CA LEU A 417 -41.96 -55.28 25.46
C LEU A 417 -40.55 -55.47 26.02
N THR A 418 -39.53 -55.34 25.17
CA THR A 418 -38.15 -55.16 25.60
C THR A 418 -38.02 -53.75 26.16
N LEU A 419 -38.15 -53.64 27.48
CA LEU A 419 -37.55 -52.58 28.26
C LEU A 419 -36.06 -52.53 27.91
N CYS A 420 -35.64 -51.51 27.15
CA CYS A 420 -34.23 -51.18 27.04
C CYS A 420 -33.69 -50.83 28.44
N PRO A 421 -32.61 -51.46 28.92
CA PRO A 421 -31.98 -51.02 30.15
C PRO A 421 -31.34 -49.66 29.90
N SER A 422 -31.77 -48.66 30.66
CA SER A 422 -31.05 -47.39 30.80
C SER A 422 -29.70 -47.71 31.45
N GLN A 423 -28.65 -47.74 30.63
CA GLN A 423 -27.29 -47.93 31.11
C GLN A 423 -26.74 -46.57 31.52
N GLU A 424 -26.73 -46.33 32.83
CA GLU A 424 -25.81 -45.40 33.45
C GLU A 424 -24.38 -45.82 33.10
N SER A 425 -23.66 -44.92 32.43
CA SER A 425 -22.20 -44.91 32.45
C SER A 425 -21.72 -43.47 32.51
N LEU A 426 -21.54 -42.95 33.73
CA LEU A 426 -20.29 -42.23 34.00
C LEU A 426 -19.20 -43.29 34.20
N PRO A 427 -17.97 -43.00 33.74
CA PRO A 427 -16.95 -42.80 34.76
C PRO A 427 -16.07 -41.57 34.51
N LYS A 428 -15.69 -40.99 35.64
CA LYS A 428 -14.57 -40.08 35.83
C LYS A 428 -13.25 -40.86 35.69
N ASP A 429 -12.22 -40.22 35.15
CA ASP A 429 -10.83 -40.31 35.62
C ASP A 429 -10.11 -39.00 35.26
N SER A 430 -9.67 -38.19 36.23
CA SER A 430 -8.44 -38.30 37.05
C SER A 430 -7.28 -37.53 36.38
N GLN A 431 -7.12 -36.24 36.73
CA GLN A 431 -6.10 -35.72 37.67
C GLN A 431 -4.63 -35.95 37.26
N SER A 432 -3.94 -34.85 36.91
CA SER A 432 -2.56 -34.52 37.35
C SER A 432 -2.31 -33.03 37.04
N ASN A 433 -2.30 -32.14 38.05
CA ASN A 433 -1.07 -31.64 38.69
C ASN A 433 0.10 -31.44 37.72
N LEU A 434 0.53 -30.18 37.53
CA LEU A 434 1.91 -29.72 37.70
C LEU A 434 1.99 -28.18 37.55
N GLN A 435 2.65 -27.60 38.56
CA GLN A 435 3.15 -26.24 38.78
C GLN A 435 3.35 -25.26 37.60
N PRO A 436 3.34 -23.94 37.91
CA PRO A 436 3.91 -22.93 37.01
C PRO A 436 5.45 -23.01 37.05
N PRO A 437 6.17 -22.96 35.92
CA PRO A 437 7.61 -22.82 35.99
C PRO A 437 7.97 -21.33 36.15
N LYS A 438 8.44 -20.99 37.35
CA LYS A 438 9.56 -20.07 37.48
C LYS A 438 10.78 -20.72 36.83
N VAL A 439 11.36 -20.00 35.88
CA VAL A 439 12.77 -19.88 35.46
C VAL A 439 13.75 -20.99 35.90
N PRO A 440 14.62 -21.44 34.99
CA PRO A 440 16.03 -21.09 35.21
C PRO A 440 16.74 -20.62 33.93
N SER A 441 17.56 -19.60 34.13
CA SER A 441 18.73 -19.27 33.34
C SER A 441 19.64 -20.48 33.06
N PRO A 442 20.25 -20.55 31.86
CA PRO A 442 21.64 -20.98 31.72
C PRO A 442 22.51 -19.72 31.62
N LEU A 443 23.12 -19.34 32.74
CA LEU A 443 24.43 -18.69 32.71
C LEU A 443 25.43 -19.78 32.33
N LEU A 444 25.98 -19.70 31.12
CA LEU A 444 27.43 -19.64 30.94
C LEU A 444 27.78 -19.47 29.45
N GLN A 445 28.56 -18.42 29.23
CA GLN A 445 29.73 -18.41 28.34
C GLN A 445 29.60 -17.64 27.02
N LEU A 446 29.37 -16.33 27.13
CA LEU A 446 30.00 -15.32 26.26
C LEU A 446 30.22 -14.01 27.05
N SER A 447 30.98 -14.10 28.14
CA SER A 447 31.60 -12.94 28.79
C SER A 447 32.86 -12.53 28.02
N ALA A 448 32.69 -11.87 26.87
CA ALA A 448 33.78 -11.18 26.17
C ALA A 448 33.32 -10.16 25.12
N ILE A 449 32.36 -9.28 25.43
CA ILE A 449 32.24 -8.03 24.66
C ILE A 449 32.05 -6.88 25.65
N THR A 450 33.15 -6.17 25.87
CA THR A 450 33.23 -4.91 26.59
C THR A 450 32.18 -3.94 26.08
N THR A 451 31.33 -3.44 26.98
CA THR A 451 30.43 -2.32 26.70
C THR A 451 31.26 -1.11 26.28
N TYR A 452 30.86 -0.53 25.16
CA TYR A 452 31.50 0.61 24.56
C TYR A 452 31.43 1.83 25.50
N GLN A 453 32.57 2.32 25.99
CA GLN A 453 32.65 3.59 26.71
C GLN A 453 32.92 4.73 25.69
N PRO A 454 32.32 5.92 25.86
CA PRO A 454 32.62 7.07 25.00
C PRO A 454 34.13 7.38 25.02
N GLY A 455 34.87 7.00 23.96
CA GLY A 455 36.32 7.16 23.87
C GLY A 455 37.10 5.95 23.32
N ASP A 456 36.47 4.80 23.06
CA ASP A 456 37.15 3.58 22.58
C ASP A 456 37.41 3.52 21.06
N LEU A 457 36.99 4.53 20.29
CA LEU A 457 37.10 4.56 18.82
C LEU A 457 38.29 5.41 18.36
N GLY A 458 39.09 5.92 19.29
CA GLY A 458 40.22 6.81 18.98
C GLY A 458 39.83 8.19 18.43
N LEU A 459 38.54 8.52 18.37
CA LEU A 459 38.02 9.78 17.83
C LEU A 459 37.80 10.86 18.90
N VAL A 460 37.91 10.51 20.19
CA VAL A 460 37.84 11.44 21.33
C VAL A 460 39.04 11.18 22.24
N PRO A 461 39.90 12.17 22.55
CA PRO A 461 41.00 11.98 23.49
C PRO A 461 40.49 11.56 24.88
N ARG A 462 41.01 10.46 25.42
CA ARG A 462 40.70 10.02 26.79
C ARG A 462 41.12 11.10 27.79
N ARG A 463 40.30 11.36 28.82
CA ARG A 463 40.77 12.09 30.02
C ARG A 463 41.83 11.23 30.69
N THR A 464 43.09 11.54 30.47
CA THR A 464 44.21 10.90 31.16
C THR A 464 44.12 11.23 32.64
N HIS A 465 44.00 10.20 33.47
CA HIS A 465 44.23 10.27 34.90
C HIS A 465 45.60 10.91 35.14
N ILE A 466 45.62 12.09 35.76
CA ILE A 466 46.85 12.74 36.20
C ILE A 466 47.33 11.95 37.42
N PRO A 467 48.53 11.33 37.41
CA PRO A 467 49.06 10.71 38.61
C PRO A 467 49.24 11.79 39.68
N HIS A 468 48.86 11.49 40.92
CA HIS A 468 48.87 12.43 42.06
C HIS A 468 50.28 12.87 42.50
N ASN A 469 51.34 12.60 41.74
CA ASN A 469 52.72 12.90 42.10
C ASN A 469 53.29 14.09 41.29
N PRO A 470 53.72 15.19 41.95
CA PRO A 470 54.11 16.43 41.29
C PRO A 470 55.41 16.38 40.44
N GLN A 471 56.16 15.27 40.42
CA GLN A 471 57.44 15.21 39.69
C GLN A 471 57.30 14.84 38.20
N ASP A 472 56.20 14.20 37.78
CA ASP A 472 56.01 13.72 36.39
C ASP A 472 55.51 14.80 35.40
N LEU A 473 55.21 16.01 35.88
CA LEU A 473 54.70 17.14 35.07
C LEU A 473 55.78 17.80 34.19
N ARG A 474 57.05 17.42 34.30
CA ARG A 474 58.15 17.95 33.48
C ARG A 474 58.24 17.33 32.08
N VAL A 475 57.57 16.22 31.83
CA VAL A 475 57.67 15.45 30.56
C VAL A 475 56.58 15.82 29.55
N LEU A 476 55.62 16.69 29.91
CA LEU A 476 54.48 17.03 29.04
C LEU A 476 54.65 18.38 28.31
N SER A 477 54.18 18.43 27.06
CA SER A 477 54.28 19.60 26.17
C SER A 477 53.52 20.83 26.70
N TYR A 478 54.01 22.05 26.40
CA TYR A 478 53.48 23.34 26.90
C TYR A 478 51.98 23.53 26.65
N VAL A 479 51.48 23.04 25.51
CA VAL A 479 50.06 23.16 25.11
C VAL A 479 49.14 22.36 26.04
N THR A 480 49.63 21.28 26.65
CA THR A 480 48.86 20.45 27.59
C THR A 480 48.74 21.10 28.98
N ARG A 481 49.70 21.94 29.39
CA ARG A 481 49.65 22.64 30.70
C ARG A 481 48.57 23.72 30.79
N MET A 482 48.19 24.33 29.67
CA MET A 482 47.44 25.59 29.69
C MET A 482 45.92 25.44 29.48
N ARG A 483 45.36 24.23 29.45
CA ARG A 483 43.98 24.00 28.95
C ARG A 483 42.83 24.16 29.97
N ASN A 484 43.10 24.46 31.25
CA ASN A 484 42.02 24.58 32.25
C ASN A 484 41.98 25.96 32.91
N PHE A 485 41.50 26.98 32.18
CA PHE A 485 40.93 28.20 32.80
C PHE A 485 39.85 28.80 31.90
N ARG A 486 38.61 28.31 32.03
CA ARG A 486 37.37 29.10 31.81
C ARG A 486 36.16 28.22 32.06
N LEU A 487 35.46 28.49 33.17
CA LEU A 487 34.00 28.56 33.31
C LEU A 487 33.62 28.47 34.79
N GLN A 488 33.28 29.60 35.42
CA GLN A 488 31.97 29.87 36.06
C GLN A 488 31.97 31.10 36.99
N ASN A 489 30.93 31.92 36.80
CA ASN A 489 30.19 32.80 37.75
C ASN A 489 30.76 34.18 38.16
N GLY A 490 29.95 35.24 37.94
CA GLY A 490 30.15 36.65 38.37
C GLY A 490 29.49 36.95 39.73
N PRO A 491 29.04 38.20 40.08
CA PRO A 491 29.18 39.53 39.44
C PRO A 491 29.67 40.66 40.42
N GLU A 492 29.54 41.92 39.97
CA GLU A 492 29.47 43.19 40.73
C GLU A 492 30.73 44.05 41.02
N ILE A 493 30.44 45.37 41.01
CA ILE A 493 31.15 46.54 41.57
C ILE A 493 32.00 47.40 40.59
N SER A 494 31.30 48.42 40.06
CA SER A 494 31.63 49.86 40.02
C SER A 494 32.82 50.42 39.21
N LEU A 495 32.45 51.27 38.25
CA LEU A 495 33.16 52.44 37.66
C LEU A 495 33.80 53.38 38.72
N PRO A 496 34.56 54.47 38.38
CA PRO A 496 34.82 55.09 37.06
C PRO A 496 36.25 55.66 36.80
N GLY A 497 36.53 56.02 35.54
CA GLY A 497 36.98 57.39 35.21
C GLY A 497 38.45 57.66 34.82
N SER A 498 38.67 58.06 33.56
CA SER A 498 39.50 59.22 33.09
C SER A 498 39.68 59.11 31.57
N LEU A 499 39.06 59.98 30.75
CA LEU A 499 39.41 61.36 30.38
C LEU A 499 40.46 61.51 29.25
N LYS A 500 39.92 62.02 28.11
CA LYS A 500 40.47 63.05 27.19
C LYS A 500 41.51 62.68 26.11
N ARG A 501 40.98 62.69 24.87
CA ARG A 501 41.37 63.48 23.68
C ARG A 501 42.84 63.88 23.51
N PHE A 502 43.38 63.62 22.31
CA PHE A 502 43.90 64.67 21.42
C PHE A 502 43.68 64.35 19.93
N ARG A 503 43.56 65.42 19.14
CA ARG A 503 43.17 65.52 17.72
C ARG A 503 44.38 65.42 16.77
N LYS A 504 44.12 64.86 15.58
CA LYS A 504 44.53 65.25 14.20
C LYS A 504 46.03 65.48 13.88
N PHE A 505 46.54 64.83 12.83
CA PHE A 505 46.95 65.45 11.55
C PHE A 505 47.43 64.39 10.53
N SER A 506 47.63 64.84 9.30
CA SER A 506 47.45 64.21 7.99
C SER A 506 48.58 63.29 7.45
N LEU A 507 48.21 62.52 6.41
CA LEU A 507 48.98 61.68 5.45
C LEU A 507 50.16 62.39 4.73
N PRO A 508 50.96 61.74 3.83
CA PRO A 508 51.19 60.30 3.56
C PRO A 508 52.70 59.89 3.54
N LYS A 509 52.99 58.58 3.66
CA LYS A 509 54.34 58.02 3.43
C LYS A 509 54.50 57.55 1.99
N THR A 510 55.46 58.16 1.30
CA THR A 510 56.12 57.63 0.10
C THR A 510 56.99 56.43 0.48
N PHE A 511 56.85 55.31 -0.23
CA PHE A 511 57.83 54.23 -0.21
C PHE A 511 58.51 54.16 -1.58
N GLN A 512 59.73 54.68 -1.63
CA GLN A 512 60.75 54.25 -2.58
C GLN A 512 61.24 52.87 -2.12
N HIS A 513 61.28 51.90 -3.03
CA HIS A 513 62.17 50.75 -2.90
C HIS A 513 63.34 50.92 -3.90
N PRO A 514 64.57 50.58 -3.50
CA PRO A 514 65.73 50.65 -4.38
C PRO A 514 65.92 49.34 -5.17
N LYS A 515 66.09 49.54 -6.49
CA LYS A 515 66.72 48.72 -7.53
C LYS A 515 66.30 47.25 -7.67
#